data_AF-A0A398CMR2-F1
#
_entry.id   AF-A0A398CMR2-F1
#
_cell.length_a   1.000
_cell.length_b   1.000
_cell.length_c   1.000
_cell.angle_alpha   90.00
_cell.angle_beta   90.00
_cell.angle_gamma   90.00
#
_symmetry.space_group_name_H-M   'P 1'
#
loop_
_entity.id
_entity.type
_entity.pdbx_description
1 polymer ?
#
loop_
_entity_poly.entity_id
_entity_poly.type
_entity_poly.pdbx_seq_one_letter_code
_entity_poly.pdbx_strand_id
1 'polypeptide(L)'
;MPINEGSFARIIMADVEKRTIPIPGGRYSVQAIVPLAAIKGDTGEVIEHDNVVTFSDGNPHDNHIIVHFNSEKGTLYQIVPAPDPQDHDILVTYFLPVLKDYFQTHIQAIDYALSSINNKRPESGGTILTPKSFVFASAGDGDDGVLSLYIQTNESGNPPGNPSPSFQPGDTAVYPIPQGYTASIILSNRLITQSFLRPQLEACGFSVELSNPVSGGGVSAVLRKDENIIAVGKSGQSFFENHSYQGLQISMQSNPVHMTLQKGGISLEFGGYTLSEWSKSITFTRNSTYGGVYVTIKLHKFPVPLSLSADDVIGSHISVDPSEFTVELKAQGCSFFERMGGCSSSYPAFYDRNLRERIQFPTIALHLPGLDFFNATNLLAPGHNVIGLDTSKGVQTPHDFLVVGNFTSLGQLRKLRAGSPKDHRLAEHPDGIR
;
A
#
# COMPACT_ATOMS: atom_id res chain seq x y z
N MET A 1 -18.95 -3.25 29.21
CA MET A 1 -19.01 -2.15 30.20
C MET A 1 -19.14 -2.76 31.59
N PRO A 2 -18.08 -2.72 32.41
CA PRO A 2 -18.15 -3.23 33.78
C PRO A 2 -19.08 -2.38 34.64
N ILE A 3 -19.85 -3.02 35.52
CA ILE A 3 -20.59 -2.32 36.56
C ILE A 3 -19.58 -1.88 37.62
N ASN A 4 -19.45 -0.56 37.80
CA ASN A 4 -18.44 0.00 38.68
C ASN A 4 -18.80 -0.18 40.15
N GLU A 5 -17.77 -0.13 41.00
CA GLU A 5 -17.92 -0.10 42.44
C GLU A 5 -18.78 1.12 42.87
N GLY A 6 -19.62 0.93 43.89
CA GLY A 6 -20.60 1.93 44.32
C GLY A 6 -21.93 1.92 43.56
N SER A 7 -22.10 1.06 42.55
CA SER A 7 -23.40 0.81 41.93
C SER A 7 -24.35 0.10 42.90
N PHE A 8 -25.64 0.42 42.87
CA PHE A 8 -26.64 -0.20 43.73
C PHE A 8 -28.00 -0.34 43.03
N ALA A 9 -28.78 -1.34 43.43
CA ALA A 9 -30.17 -1.52 43.06
C ALA A 9 -31.08 -1.08 44.21
N ARG A 10 -32.15 -0.34 43.93
CA ARG A 10 -33.16 0.05 44.92
C ARG A 10 -34.47 -0.67 44.67
N ILE A 11 -35.07 -1.21 45.73
CA ILE A 11 -36.42 -1.74 45.72
C ILE A 11 -37.33 -0.66 46.30
N ILE A 12 -38.20 -0.11 45.47
CA ILE A 12 -39.19 0.90 45.85
C ILE A 12 -40.57 0.24 45.80
N MET A 13 -41.34 0.35 46.88
CA MET A 13 -42.74 -0.07 46.93
C MET A 13 -43.60 1.09 47.40
N ALA A 14 -44.60 1.48 46.62
CA ALA A 14 -45.52 2.58 46.93
C ALA A 14 -44.78 3.86 47.38
N ASP A 15 -43.78 4.27 46.57
CA ASP A 15 -42.94 5.47 46.79
C ASP A 15 -42.07 5.47 48.06
N VAL A 16 -41.95 4.32 48.73
CA VAL A 16 -41.04 4.14 49.88
C VAL A 16 -39.89 3.23 49.48
N GLU A 17 -38.66 3.71 49.67
CA GLU A 17 -37.45 2.89 49.53
C GLU A 17 -37.44 1.80 50.62
N LYS A 18 -37.48 0.54 50.20
CA LYS A 18 -37.52 -0.61 51.11
C LYS A 18 -36.15 -1.23 51.32
N ARG A 19 -35.31 -1.24 50.28
CA ARG A 19 -34.00 -1.89 50.33
C ARG A 19 -33.09 -1.32 49.26
N THR A 20 -31.84 -1.06 49.65
CA THR A 20 -30.73 -0.84 48.73
C THR A 20 -29.84 -2.08 48.75
N ILE A 21 -29.49 -2.58 47.56
CA ILE A 21 -28.64 -3.75 47.35
C ILE A 21 -27.38 -3.27 46.62
N PRO A 22 -26.19 -3.33 47.23
CA PRO A 22 -24.96 -2.98 46.54
C PRO A 22 -24.66 -3.99 45.43
N ILE A 23 -24.24 -3.50 44.27
CA ILE A 23 -23.76 -4.33 43.16
C ILE A 23 -22.24 -4.38 43.28
N PRO A 24 -21.63 -5.56 43.48
CA PRO A 24 -20.18 -5.67 43.58
C PRO A 24 -19.52 -5.17 42.30
N GLY A 25 -18.61 -4.20 42.44
CA GLY A 25 -17.86 -3.64 41.32
C GLY A 25 -17.07 -4.71 40.57
N GLY A 26 -17.12 -4.68 39.24
CA GLY A 26 -16.39 -5.61 38.37
C GLY A 26 -16.91 -7.05 38.35
N ARG A 27 -17.88 -7.42 39.21
CA ARG A 27 -18.48 -8.76 39.21
C ARG A 27 -19.32 -9.04 37.98
N TYR A 28 -20.01 -8.03 37.47
CA TYR A 28 -20.84 -8.13 36.27
C TYR A 28 -20.49 -7.01 35.29
N SER A 29 -20.64 -7.31 34.01
CA SER A 29 -20.48 -6.40 32.89
C SER A 29 -21.68 -6.50 31.96
N VAL A 30 -22.13 -5.37 31.43
CA VAL A 30 -23.02 -5.35 30.27
C VAL A 30 -22.15 -5.45 29.02
N GLN A 31 -22.34 -6.50 28.23
CA GLN A 31 -21.73 -6.67 26.91
C GLN A 31 -22.80 -6.48 25.86
N ALA A 32 -22.50 -5.66 24.86
CA ALA A 32 -23.34 -5.49 23.68
C ALA A 32 -22.68 -6.20 22.50
N ILE A 33 -23.45 -7.00 21.79
CA ILE A 33 -23.10 -7.54 20.47
C ILE A 33 -23.88 -6.71 19.48
N VAL A 34 -23.18 -5.81 18.78
CA VAL A 34 -23.82 -4.82 17.91
C VAL A 34 -23.52 -5.16 16.46
N PRO A 35 -24.54 -5.29 15.58
CA PRO A 35 -24.29 -5.42 14.16
C PRO A 35 -23.69 -4.12 13.62
N LEU A 36 -22.73 -4.25 12.72
CA LEU A 36 -22.18 -3.09 12.02
C LEU A 36 -23.13 -2.67 10.90
N ALA A 37 -23.36 -1.37 10.75
CA ALA A 37 -24.20 -0.81 9.69
C ALA A 37 -23.45 0.32 8.96
N ALA A 38 -23.94 0.70 7.79
CA ALA A 38 -23.49 1.89 7.09
C ALA A 38 -24.61 2.91 6.99
N ILE A 39 -24.27 4.19 7.11
CA ILE A 39 -25.13 5.33 6.85
C ILE A 39 -24.64 6.03 5.57
N LYS A 40 -25.58 6.38 4.69
CA LYS A 40 -25.28 7.30 3.59
C LYS A 40 -25.05 8.71 4.15
N GLY A 41 -23.91 9.32 3.86
CA GLY A 41 -23.55 10.62 4.43
C GLY A 41 -24.34 11.81 3.86
N ASP A 42 -25.00 11.65 2.71
CA ASP A 42 -25.86 12.66 2.11
C ASP A 42 -27.30 12.64 2.67
N THR A 43 -27.84 11.47 3.01
CA THR A 43 -29.23 11.32 3.48
C THR A 43 -29.36 10.98 4.96
N GLY A 44 -28.29 10.53 5.62
CA GLY A 44 -28.36 9.98 6.97
C GLY A 44 -29.10 8.64 7.05
N GLU A 45 -29.45 8.05 5.91
CA GLU A 45 -30.20 6.81 5.83
C GLU A 45 -29.32 5.63 6.24
N VAL A 46 -29.78 4.84 7.22
CA VAL A 46 -29.15 3.58 7.63
C VAL A 46 -29.42 2.53 6.54
N ILE A 47 -28.35 2.07 5.91
CA ILE A 47 -28.35 0.92 5.01
C ILE A 47 -28.17 -0.33 5.89
N GLU A 48 -29.27 -0.97 6.27
CA GLU A 48 -29.23 -2.34 6.79
C GLU A 48 -28.97 -3.29 5.63
N HIS A 49 -27.75 -3.75 5.44
CA HIS A 49 -27.41 -4.79 4.46
C HIS A 49 -26.77 -5.99 5.15
N ASP A 50 -26.98 -7.17 4.57
CA ASP A 50 -26.10 -8.33 4.76
C ASP A 50 -24.63 -7.85 4.68
N ASN A 51 -23.72 -8.45 5.46
CA ASN A 51 -22.33 -8.06 5.77
C ASN A 51 -21.48 -7.22 4.77
N VAL A 52 -21.85 -7.10 3.49
CA VAL A 52 -21.18 -6.34 2.43
C VAL A 52 -21.97 -5.06 2.07
N VAL A 53 -21.32 -3.91 2.17
CA VAL A 53 -21.86 -2.60 1.75
C VAL A 53 -21.31 -2.23 0.37
N THR A 54 -22.16 -1.77 -0.55
CA THR A 54 -21.78 -1.39 -1.93
C THR A 54 -21.95 0.11 -2.19
N PHE A 55 -21.07 0.69 -3.01
CA PHE A 55 -21.23 2.06 -3.52
C PHE A 55 -21.99 2.03 -4.85
N SER A 56 -22.97 2.91 -5.01
CA SER A 56 -23.66 3.10 -6.30
C SER A 56 -22.74 3.78 -7.31
N ASP A 57 -22.60 3.19 -8.50
CA ASP A 57 -21.69 3.68 -9.55
C ASP A 57 -22.07 5.09 -10.03
N GLY A 58 -21.07 5.96 -10.15
CA GLY A 58 -21.14 7.19 -10.96
C GLY A 58 -21.37 8.52 -10.22
N ASN A 59 -21.73 8.52 -8.93
CA ASN A 59 -21.90 9.76 -8.16
C ASN A 59 -20.89 9.86 -7.01
N PRO A 60 -20.42 11.07 -6.65
CA PRO A 60 -19.61 11.26 -5.47
C PRO A 60 -20.44 10.94 -4.22
N HIS A 61 -19.94 10.02 -3.39
CA HIS A 61 -20.60 9.59 -2.17
C HIS A 61 -19.63 9.71 -1.00
N ASP A 62 -20.12 10.28 0.10
CA ASP A 62 -19.50 10.14 1.41
C ASP A 62 -20.38 9.14 2.17
N ASN A 63 -19.86 7.95 2.50
CA ASN A 63 -20.58 7.00 3.36
C ASN A 63 -19.95 6.98 4.73
N HIS A 64 -20.77 7.09 5.78
CA HIS A 64 -20.33 6.97 7.17
C HIS A 64 -20.62 5.56 7.68
N ILE A 65 -19.60 4.86 8.13
CA ILE A 65 -19.81 3.56 8.77
C ILE A 65 -20.26 3.85 10.21
N ILE A 66 -21.23 3.14 10.77
CA ILE A 66 -21.63 3.31 12.17
C ILE A 66 -21.78 2.00 12.93
N VAL A 67 -21.51 2.04 14.23
CA VAL A 67 -22.00 1.02 15.16
C VAL A 67 -23.45 1.35 15.48
N HIS A 68 -24.40 0.64 14.88
CA HIS A 68 -25.81 0.95 15.04
C HIS A 68 -26.42 0.14 16.18
N PHE A 69 -26.51 0.75 17.36
CA PHE A 69 -27.04 0.09 18.55
C PHE A 69 -28.56 -0.14 18.48
N ASN A 70 -29.28 0.53 17.58
CA ASN A 70 -30.73 0.48 17.47
C ASN A 70 -31.21 -0.30 16.24
N SER A 71 -31.03 -1.63 16.22
CA SER A 71 -31.79 -2.43 15.25
C SER A 71 -32.91 -3.16 15.99
N GLU A 72 -34.14 -3.04 15.48
CA GLU A 72 -35.32 -3.79 15.96
C GLU A 72 -35.09 -5.32 15.93
N LYS A 73 -33.95 -5.79 15.37
CA LYS A 73 -33.64 -7.21 15.16
C LYS A 73 -32.19 -7.67 15.46
N GLY A 74 -31.24 -6.82 15.88
CA GLY A 74 -29.81 -7.19 15.77
C GLY A 74 -28.89 -6.93 16.97
N THR A 75 -29.05 -5.85 17.75
CA THR A 75 -28.17 -5.63 18.91
C THR A 75 -28.59 -6.51 20.08
N LEU A 76 -27.69 -7.34 20.57
CA LEU A 76 -27.93 -8.21 21.73
C LEU A 76 -27.14 -7.72 22.93
N TYR A 77 -27.86 -7.41 24.02
CA TYR A 77 -27.23 -7.11 25.30
C TYR A 77 -27.21 -8.36 26.19
N GLN A 78 -26.06 -8.63 26.82
CA GLN A 78 -25.90 -9.73 27.76
C GLN A 78 -25.14 -9.30 29.00
N ILE A 79 -25.44 -9.96 30.12
CA ILE A 79 -24.69 -9.80 31.36
C ILE A 79 -23.60 -10.87 31.39
N VAL A 80 -22.36 -10.43 31.64
CA VAL A 80 -21.17 -11.28 31.71
C VAL A 80 -20.52 -11.13 33.09
N PRO A 81 -20.23 -12.23 33.81
CA PRO A 81 -20.57 -13.61 33.46
C PRO A 81 -22.08 -13.84 33.49
N ALA A 82 -22.55 -14.86 32.77
CA ALA A 82 -23.96 -15.23 32.78
C ALA A 82 -24.39 -15.54 34.23
N PRO A 83 -25.52 -14.99 34.70
CA PRO A 83 -26.00 -15.29 36.05
C PRO A 83 -26.31 -16.78 36.19
N ASP A 84 -25.94 -17.36 37.35
CA ASP A 84 -26.29 -18.75 37.65
C ASP A 84 -27.81 -18.87 37.84
N PRO A 85 -28.52 -19.71 37.06
CA PRO A 85 -29.97 -19.87 37.18
C PRO A 85 -30.43 -20.45 38.53
N GLN A 86 -29.53 -21.02 39.33
CA GLN A 86 -29.83 -21.47 40.69
C GLN A 86 -29.55 -20.40 41.76
N ASP A 87 -28.95 -19.26 41.39
CA ASP A 87 -28.71 -18.15 42.30
C ASP A 87 -30.01 -17.34 42.51
N HIS A 88 -30.63 -17.55 43.67
CA HIS A 88 -31.85 -16.88 44.09
C HIS A 88 -31.61 -15.49 44.70
N ASP A 89 -30.39 -14.93 44.59
CA ASP A 89 -30.14 -13.54 44.96
C ASP A 89 -31.06 -12.61 44.16
N ILE A 90 -31.65 -11.63 44.84
CA ILE A 90 -32.55 -10.63 44.24
C ILE A 90 -31.87 -9.88 43.10
N LEU A 91 -30.56 -9.62 43.22
CA LEU A 91 -29.75 -9.01 42.17
C LEU A 91 -29.80 -9.86 40.90
N VAL A 92 -29.59 -11.17 41.03
CA VAL A 92 -29.54 -12.10 39.90
C VAL A 92 -30.92 -12.37 39.32
N THR A 93 -31.90 -12.62 40.18
CA THR A 93 -33.25 -13.04 39.78
C THR A 93 -34.07 -11.90 39.17
N TYR A 94 -33.96 -10.69 39.70
CA TYR A 94 -34.84 -9.58 39.31
C TYR A 94 -34.11 -8.43 38.65
N PHE A 95 -32.94 -8.03 39.16
CA PHE A 95 -32.30 -6.80 38.68
C PHE A 95 -31.53 -6.99 37.38
N LEU A 96 -30.68 -8.03 37.26
CA LEU A 96 -29.89 -8.27 36.04
C LEU A 96 -30.76 -8.45 34.77
N PRO A 97 -31.92 -9.15 34.82
CA PRO A 97 -32.83 -9.22 33.67
C PRO A 97 -33.43 -7.86 33.29
N VAL A 98 -33.84 -7.05 34.28
CA VAL A 98 -34.38 -5.69 34.04
C VAL A 98 -33.31 -4.77 33.48
N LEU A 99 -32.06 -4.88 33.95
CA LEU A 99 -30.94 -4.12 33.40
C LEU A 99 -30.70 -4.50 31.93
N LYS A 100 -30.68 -5.79 31.60
CA LYS A 100 -30.58 -6.27 30.22
C LYS A 100 -31.71 -5.71 29.35
N ASP A 101 -32.96 -5.80 29.83
CA ASP A 101 -34.14 -5.31 29.12
C ASP A 101 -34.09 -3.78 28.91
N TYR A 102 -33.63 -3.03 29.91
CA TYR A 102 -33.41 -1.59 29.80
C TYR A 102 -32.44 -1.26 28.65
N PHE A 103 -31.26 -1.91 28.60
CA PHE A 103 -30.33 -1.68 27.50
C PHE A 103 -30.93 -2.08 26.12
N GLN A 104 -31.72 -3.14 26.09
CA GLN A 104 -32.38 -3.61 24.86
C GLN A 104 -33.44 -2.62 24.32
N THR A 105 -34.12 -1.89 25.20
CA THR A 105 -35.31 -1.11 24.86
C THR A 105 -35.12 0.41 24.94
N HIS A 106 -34.13 0.89 25.70
CA HIS A 106 -33.95 2.32 26.00
C HIS A 106 -32.65 2.92 25.45
N ILE A 107 -31.70 2.12 24.98
CA ILE A 107 -30.50 2.65 24.30
C ILE A 107 -30.92 3.10 22.89
N GLN A 108 -31.22 4.39 22.77
CA GLN A 108 -31.31 5.05 21.47
C GLN A 108 -29.90 5.20 20.88
N ALA A 109 -29.80 5.00 19.57
CA ALA A 109 -28.59 4.87 18.78
C ALA A 109 -27.39 5.68 19.31
N ILE A 110 -26.30 4.99 19.70
CA ILE A 110 -25.00 5.64 19.79
C ILE A 110 -24.31 5.45 18.44
N ASP A 111 -24.59 6.34 17.49
CA ASP A 111 -23.95 6.30 16.18
C ASP A 111 -22.50 6.76 16.31
N TYR A 112 -21.61 5.83 16.58
CA TYR A 112 -20.17 6.08 16.44
C TYR A 112 -19.81 5.94 14.97
N ALA A 113 -19.42 7.05 14.34
CA ALA A 113 -18.87 7.04 12.99
C ALA A 113 -17.54 6.25 12.95
N LEU A 114 -17.68 5.01 12.51
CA LEU A 114 -16.75 3.99 12.03
C LEU A 114 -15.79 4.43 10.92
N SER A 115 -16.16 5.39 10.10
CA SER A 115 -15.34 5.82 8.95
C SER A 115 -16.05 6.90 8.18
N SER A 116 -15.32 7.58 7.33
CA SER A 116 -15.86 7.94 6.02
C SER A 116 -15.02 7.32 4.91
N ILE A 117 -15.70 6.75 3.93
CA ILE A 117 -15.08 6.41 2.66
C ILE A 117 -15.60 7.41 1.66
N ASN A 118 -14.68 8.15 1.02
CA ASN A 118 -15.01 9.04 -0.08
C ASN A 118 -14.39 8.54 -1.38
N ASN A 119 -14.89 9.06 -2.49
CA ASN A 119 -14.36 8.81 -3.84
C ASN A 119 -13.91 10.13 -4.51
N LYS A 120 -13.51 11.14 -3.71
CA LYS A 120 -13.13 12.47 -4.21
C LYS A 120 -11.74 12.40 -4.85
N ARG A 121 -11.55 13.04 -6.01
CA ARG A 121 -10.21 13.07 -6.66
C ARG A 121 -9.29 14.05 -5.94
N PRO A 122 -8.07 13.66 -5.53
CA PRO A 122 -7.04 14.62 -5.12
C PRO A 122 -6.64 15.48 -6.32
N GLU A 123 -6.12 16.68 -6.05
CA GLU A 123 -5.64 17.60 -7.09
C GLU A 123 -4.32 17.13 -7.74
N SER A 124 -3.59 16.22 -7.08
CA SER A 124 -2.37 15.63 -7.62
C SER A 124 -2.70 14.44 -8.50
N GLY A 125 -2.12 14.35 -9.70
CA GLY A 125 -2.39 13.30 -10.70
C GLY A 125 -1.96 11.87 -10.33
N GLY A 126 -2.02 11.50 -9.06
CA GLY A 126 -1.73 10.17 -8.54
C GLY A 126 -2.81 9.14 -8.91
N THR A 127 -2.47 7.86 -8.76
CA THR A 127 -3.46 6.78 -8.85
C THR A 127 -4.34 6.82 -7.62
N ILE A 128 -5.66 6.80 -7.81
CA ILE A 128 -6.65 6.75 -6.74
C ILE A 128 -7.26 5.35 -6.71
N LEU A 129 -7.38 4.79 -5.52
CA LEU A 129 -8.16 3.59 -5.30
C LEU A 129 -9.60 3.97 -4.96
N THR A 130 -10.55 3.55 -5.79
CA THR A 130 -11.98 3.88 -5.61
C THR A 130 -12.70 2.69 -4.99
N PRO A 131 -13.21 2.80 -3.75
CA PRO A 131 -13.94 1.71 -3.11
C PRO A 131 -15.23 1.38 -3.86
N LYS A 132 -15.48 0.09 -4.07
CA LYS A 132 -16.66 -0.48 -4.72
C LYS A 132 -17.56 -1.19 -3.72
N SER A 133 -16.96 -1.96 -2.82
CA SER A 133 -17.65 -2.58 -1.70
C SER A 133 -16.69 -2.81 -0.54
N PHE A 134 -17.22 -3.05 0.66
CA PHE A 134 -16.41 -3.43 1.80
C PHE A 134 -17.17 -4.31 2.80
N VAL A 135 -16.41 -4.98 3.66
CA VAL A 135 -16.91 -5.81 4.77
C VAL A 135 -15.99 -5.71 5.97
N PHE A 136 -16.56 -5.82 7.16
CA PHE A 136 -15.83 -5.87 8.41
C PHE A 136 -15.61 -7.30 8.90
N ALA A 137 -14.48 -7.52 9.56
CA ALA A 137 -14.28 -8.70 10.38
C ALA A 137 -13.56 -8.30 11.66
N SER A 138 -13.96 -8.91 12.78
CA SER A 138 -13.21 -8.87 14.02
C SER A 138 -12.60 -10.24 14.30
N ALA A 139 -11.43 -10.25 14.92
CA ALA A 139 -10.78 -11.48 15.38
C ALA A 139 -10.07 -11.22 16.71
N GLY A 140 -9.95 -12.26 17.53
CA GLY A 140 -9.32 -12.17 18.85
C GLY A 140 -10.22 -11.59 19.93
N ASP A 141 -9.69 -11.56 21.16
CA ASP A 141 -10.37 -11.11 22.37
C ASP A 141 -9.46 -10.15 23.16
N GLY A 142 -10.07 -9.25 23.94
CA GLY A 142 -9.35 -8.36 24.85
C GLY A 142 -8.39 -7.41 24.14
N ASP A 143 -7.15 -7.32 24.64
CA ASP A 143 -6.11 -6.41 24.14
C ASP A 143 -5.50 -6.87 22.81
N ASP A 144 -5.72 -8.13 22.41
CA ASP A 144 -5.26 -8.71 21.14
C ASP A 144 -6.35 -8.66 20.04
N GLY A 145 -7.50 -8.05 20.34
CA GLY A 145 -8.62 -7.92 19.40
C GLY A 145 -8.28 -7.01 18.22
N VAL A 146 -8.56 -7.48 17.00
CA VAL A 146 -8.34 -6.72 15.76
C VAL A 146 -9.65 -6.49 15.04
N LEU A 147 -9.89 -5.24 14.65
CA LEU A 147 -10.93 -4.85 13.70
C LEU A 147 -10.30 -4.66 12.32
N SER A 148 -10.76 -5.44 11.35
CA SER A 148 -10.28 -5.40 9.96
C SER A 148 -11.37 -4.89 9.03
N LEU A 149 -10.98 -4.05 8.08
CA LEU A 149 -11.82 -3.63 6.97
C LEU A 149 -11.24 -4.20 5.67
N TYR A 150 -12.05 -4.97 4.95
CA TYR A 150 -11.70 -5.51 3.64
C TYR A 150 -12.42 -4.70 2.58
N ILE A 151 -11.66 -4.06 1.70
CA ILE A 151 -12.18 -3.14 0.67
C ILE A 151 -11.93 -3.75 -0.70
N GLN A 152 -13.00 -3.90 -1.48
CA GLN A 152 -12.93 -4.13 -2.92
C GLN A 152 -12.88 -2.77 -3.60
N THR A 153 -11.92 -2.57 -4.50
CA THR A 153 -11.82 -1.33 -5.30
C THR A 153 -12.23 -1.58 -6.75
N ASN A 154 -12.66 -0.53 -7.45
CA ASN A 154 -12.97 -0.60 -8.88
C ASN A 154 -11.76 -1.02 -9.70
N GLU A 155 -10.58 -0.53 -9.33
CA GLU A 155 -9.32 -0.76 -10.03
C GLU A 155 -8.78 -2.18 -9.81
N SER A 156 -9.24 -2.87 -8.76
CA SER A 156 -8.81 -4.25 -8.46
C SER A 156 -9.27 -5.26 -9.51
N GLY A 157 -10.40 -5.00 -10.19
CA GLY A 157 -11.04 -5.94 -11.13
C GLY A 157 -11.45 -7.29 -10.52
N ASN A 158 -11.37 -7.44 -9.19
CA ASN A 158 -11.72 -8.68 -8.50
C ASN A 158 -13.24 -8.77 -8.31
N PRO A 159 -13.83 -9.98 -8.23
CA PRO A 159 -15.22 -10.16 -7.80
C PRO A 159 -15.38 -9.79 -6.31
N PRO A 160 -16.63 -9.61 -5.83
CA PRO A 160 -16.89 -9.52 -4.40
C PRO A 160 -16.29 -10.73 -3.67
N GLY A 161 -15.54 -10.46 -2.60
CA GLY A 161 -14.84 -11.49 -1.83
C GLY A 161 -15.75 -12.27 -0.89
N ASN A 162 -15.16 -12.98 0.06
CA ASN A 162 -15.90 -13.69 1.12
C ASN A 162 -16.62 -12.66 2.03
N PRO A 163 -17.93 -12.81 2.31
CA PRO A 163 -18.68 -11.94 3.23
C PRO A 163 -18.32 -12.12 4.71
N SER A 164 -17.45 -13.07 5.03
CA SER A 164 -16.86 -13.26 6.36
C SER A 164 -15.34 -13.49 6.21
N PRO A 165 -14.60 -12.46 5.79
CA PRO A 165 -13.19 -12.60 5.47
C PRO A 165 -12.33 -12.74 6.72
N SER A 166 -11.18 -13.36 6.56
CA SER A 166 -10.09 -13.32 7.53
C SER A 166 -8.76 -13.23 6.78
N PHE A 167 -7.74 -12.71 7.46
CA PHE A 167 -6.41 -12.56 6.86
C PHE A 167 -5.67 -13.90 6.96
N GLN A 168 -5.41 -14.52 5.81
CA GLN A 168 -4.92 -15.90 5.75
C GLN A 168 -3.67 -16.07 4.85
N PRO A 169 -2.51 -15.50 5.21
CA PRO A 169 -1.27 -15.79 4.50
C PRO A 169 -0.94 -17.29 4.62
N GLY A 170 -0.82 -17.97 3.49
CA GLY A 170 -0.56 -19.43 3.46
C GLY A 170 -1.70 -20.25 4.08
N ASP A 171 -2.94 -19.84 3.84
CA ASP A 171 -4.17 -20.52 4.30
C ASP A 171 -4.32 -20.62 5.83
N THR A 172 -3.54 -19.82 6.57
CA THR A 172 -3.57 -19.78 8.04
C THR A 172 -4.09 -18.45 8.53
N ALA A 173 -5.21 -18.45 9.24
CA ALA A 173 -5.77 -17.24 9.82
C ALA A 173 -4.83 -16.66 10.88
N VAL A 174 -4.42 -15.40 10.67
CA VAL A 174 -3.57 -14.64 11.59
C VAL A 174 -4.05 -13.20 11.68
N TYR A 175 -3.59 -12.49 12.71
CA TYR A 175 -3.87 -11.06 12.83
C TYR A 175 -3.05 -10.26 11.80
N PRO A 176 -3.67 -9.33 11.06
CA PRO A 176 -2.99 -8.56 10.02
C PRO A 176 -2.01 -7.51 10.56
N ILE A 177 -1.91 -7.34 11.88
CA ILE A 177 -1.07 -6.32 12.53
C ILE A 177 0.24 -6.98 13.02
N PRO A 178 1.41 -6.60 12.49
CA PRO A 178 2.69 -7.13 12.95
C PRO A 178 3.02 -6.70 14.39
N GLN A 179 3.84 -7.50 15.06
CA GLN A 179 4.30 -7.20 16.42
C GLN A 179 5.00 -5.82 16.49
N GLY A 180 4.65 -5.05 17.53
CA GLY A 180 5.20 -3.71 17.77
C GLY A 180 4.41 -2.56 17.12
N TYR A 181 3.29 -2.87 16.46
CA TYR A 181 2.39 -1.89 15.87
C TYR A 181 0.96 -2.10 16.37
N THR A 182 0.12 -1.08 16.25
CA THR A 182 -1.31 -1.17 16.56
C THR A 182 -2.19 -1.07 15.32
N ALA A 183 -1.60 -0.85 14.13
CA ALA A 183 -2.33 -0.72 12.88
C ALA A 183 -1.46 -1.13 11.68
N SER A 184 -2.14 -1.59 10.63
CA SER A 184 -1.52 -1.99 9.36
C SER A 184 -2.46 -1.74 8.19
N ILE A 185 -1.90 -1.43 7.03
CA ILE A 185 -2.60 -1.35 5.76
C ILE A 185 -1.95 -2.34 4.81
N ILE A 186 -2.77 -3.20 4.20
CA ILE A 186 -2.32 -4.25 3.30
C ILE A 186 -2.99 -4.04 1.95
N LEU A 187 -2.17 -3.82 0.92
CA LEU A 187 -2.61 -3.62 -0.45
C LEU A 187 -2.15 -4.84 -1.27
N SER A 188 -3.11 -5.54 -1.88
CA SER A 188 -2.79 -6.76 -2.63
C SER A 188 -1.76 -6.48 -3.72
N ASN A 189 -0.82 -7.39 -3.90
CA ASN A 189 0.23 -7.29 -4.91
C ASN A 189 -0.36 -7.04 -6.31
N ARG A 190 -1.46 -7.73 -6.64
CA ARG A 190 -2.16 -7.58 -7.91
C ARG A 190 -2.71 -6.17 -8.11
N LEU A 191 -3.34 -5.59 -7.09
CA LEU A 191 -3.86 -4.22 -7.15
C LEU A 191 -2.74 -3.23 -7.45
N ILE A 192 -1.65 -3.30 -6.72
CA ILE A 192 -0.52 -2.38 -6.90
C ILE A 192 0.13 -2.56 -8.27
N THR A 193 0.33 -3.80 -8.71
CA THR A 193 1.00 -4.07 -9.97
C THR A 193 0.16 -3.69 -11.19
N GLN A 194 -1.15 -3.92 -11.15
CA GLN A 194 -2.07 -3.65 -12.27
C GLN A 194 -2.54 -2.19 -12.31
N SER A 195 -2.85 -1.60 -11.16
CA SER A 195 -3.50 -0.29 -11.10
C SER A 195 -2.52 0.86 -10.87
N PHE A 196 -1.32 0.57 -10.34
CA PHE A 196 -0.31 1.59 -10.05
C PHE A 196 0.97 1.36 -10.86
N LEU A 197 1.74 0.30 -10.62
CA LEU A 197 3.09 0.16 -11.21
C LEU A 197 3.05 0.10 -12.73
N ARG A 198 2.22 -0.76 -13.34
CA ARG A 198 2.15 -0.89 -14.80
C ARG A 198 1.78 0.44 -15.48
N PRO A 199 0.66 1.11 -15.15
CA PRO A 199 0.30 2.37 -15.80
C PRO A 199 1.39 3.45 -15.68
N GLN A 200 2.04 3.56 -14.51
CA GLN A 200 3.07 4.58 -14.30
C GLN A 200 4.36 4.28 -15.07
N LEU A 201 4.77 3.01 -15.15
CA LEU A 201 5.92 2.58 -15.95
C LEU A 201 5.65 2.71 -17.45
N GLU A 202 4.43 2.39 -17.91
CA GLU A 202 4.00 2.58 -19.29
C GLU A 202 3.94 4.08 -19.65
N ALA A 203 3.49 4.94 -18.73
CA ALA A 203 3.54 6.40 -18.89
C ALA A 203 4.98 6.95 -18.99
N CYS A 204 5.98 6.23 -18.45
CA CYS A 204 7.40 6.53 -18.64
C CYS A 204 7.94 6.04 -20.01
N GLY A 205 7.08 5.49 -20.87
CA GLY A 205 7.43 5.04 -22.23
C GLY A 205 7.92 3.59 -22.30
N PHE A 206 7.77 2.80 -21.25
CA PHE A 206 8.17 1.39 -21.25
C PHE A 206 7.03 0.47 -21.68
N SER A 207 7.37 -0.61 -22.38
CA SER A 207 6.56 -1.82 -22.43
C SER A 207 6.90 -2.70 -21.23
N VAL A 208 5.87 -3.10 -20.47
CA VAL A 208 6.04 -3.67 -19.12
C VAL A 208 5.49 -5.10 -19.06
N GLU A 209 6.37 -6.04 -18.74
CA GLU A 209 6.02 -7.42 -18.39
C GLU A 209 6.27 -7.63 -16.89
N LEU A 210 5.20 -7.75 -16.11
CA LEU A 210 5.27 -7.98 -14.67
C LEU A 210 5.22 -9.48 -14.35
N SER A 211 6.01 -9.90 -13.38
CA SER A 211 6.00 -11.25 -12.82
C SER A 211 5.97 -11.18 -11.29
N ASN A 212 5.06 -11.95 -10.69
CA ASN A 212 4.84 -12.03 -9.25
C ASN A 212 4.65 -13.49 -8.80
N PRO A 213 4.98 -13.81 -7.53
CA PRO A 213 5.93 -13.11 -6.65
C PRO A 213 7.38 -13.55 -6.92
N VAL A 214 8.35 -12.70 -6.61
CA VAL A 214 9.78 -13.07 -6.61
C VAL A 214 10.08 -13.91 -5.35
N SER A 215 11.09 -14.78 -5.40
CA SER A 215 11.53 -15.53 -4.21
C SER A 215 11.90 -14.57 -3.07
N GLY A 216 11.19 -14.67 -1.95
CA GLY A 216 11.32 -13.73 -0.82
C GLY A 216 10.44 -12.48 -0.90
N GLY A 217 9.41 -12.49 -1.75
CA GLY A 217 8.41 -11.42 -1.84
C GLY A 217 8.72 -10.35 -2.89
N GLY A 218 7.71 -9.54 -3.21
CA GLY A 218 7.86 -8.39 -4.09
C GLY A 218 7.39 -8.61 -5.53
N VAL A 219 7.92 -7.79 -6.44
CA VAL A 219 7.53 -7.69 -7.85
C VAL A 219 8.78 -7.69 -8.72
N SER A 220 8.77 -8.44 -9.81
CA SER A 220 9.77 -8.31 -10.88
C SER A 220 9.10 -7.75 -12.13
N ALA A 221 9.79 -6.89 -12.86
CA ALA A 221 9.34 -6.39 -14.14
C ALA A 221 10.45 -6.41 -15.17
N VAL A 222 10.09 -6.73 -16.41
CA VAL A 222 10.94 -6.56 -17.58
C VAL A 222 10.46 -5.33 -18.33
N LEU A 223 11.30 -4.30 -18.37
CA LEU A 223 11.01 -2.99 -18.95
C LEU A 223 11.72 -2.88 -20.30
N ARG A 224 10.95 -2.80 -21.38
CA ARG A 224 11.46 -2.60 -22.74
C ARG A 224 11.15 -1.19 -23.22
N LYS A 225 12.06 -0.61 -23.99
CA LYS A 225 11.89 0.71 -24.58
C LYS A 225 12.51 0.69 -25.98
N ASP A 226 11.87 1.35 -26.93
CA ASP A 226 12.44 1.54 -28.28
C ASP A 226 13.52 2.63 -28.27
N GLU A 227 14.58 2.36 -27.51
CA GLU A 227 15.76 3.20 -27.38
C GLU A 227 17.02 2.35 -27.55
N ASN A 228 18.07 3.01 -28.00
CA ASN A 228 19.35 2.38 -28.30
C ASN A 228 20.47 3.11 -27.58
N ILE A 229 21.39 2.36 -26.98
CA ILE A 229 22.69 2.87 -26.57
C ILE A 229 23.58 2.83 -27.81
N ILE A 230 24.05 4.00 -28.27
CA ILE A 230 24.75 4.14 -29.56
C ILE A 230 26.10 4.80 -29.33
N ALA A 231 27.15 4.29 -29.98
CA ALA A 231 28.33 5.10 -30.29
C ALA A 231 28.53 5.10 -31.80
N VAL A 232 28.45 6.28 -32.41
CA VAL A 232 28.52 6.42 -33.87
C VAL A 232 29.90 6.04 -34.38
N GLY A 233 29.94 5.29 -35.48
CA GLY A 233 31.17 4.97 -36.17
C GLY A 233 31.96 6.21 -36.56
N LYS A 234 33.28 6.12 -36.56
CA LYS A 234 34.15 7.23 -36.95
C LYS A 234 35.33 6.72 -37.74
N SER A 235 35.60 7.36 -38.86
CA SER A 235 36.87 7.27 -39.55
C SER A 235 37.70 8.53 -39.26
N GLY A 236 39.01 8.37 -39.25
CA GLY A 236 39.93 9.46 -39.04
C GLY A 236 41.25 9.20 -39.73
N GLN A 237 41.92 10.28 -40.11
CA GLN A 237 43.26 10.27 -40.67
C GLN A 237 44.17 11.06 -39.73
N SER A 238 45.26 10.43 -39.31
CA SER A 238 46.41 11.11 -38.74
C SER A 238 47.54 11.12 -39.78
N PHE A 239 48.63 11.84 -39.51
CA PHE A 239 49.70 12.14 -40.48
C PHE A 239 50.21 10.90 -41.25
N PHE A 240 50.16 9.70 -40.66
CA PHE A 240 50.60 8.45 -41.28
C PHE A 240 49.60 7.29 -41.22
N GLU A 241 48.41 7.49 -40.67
CA GLU A 241 47.50 6.39 -40.30
C GLU A 241 46.03 6.76 -40.50
N ASN A 242 45.33 5.91 -41.25
CA ASN A 242 43.88 5.91 -41.35
C ASN A 242 43.32 4.88 -40.37
N HIS A 243 42.35 5.27 -39.55
CA HIS A 243 41.62 4.35 -38.69
C HIS A 243 40.12 4.46 -38.94
N SER A 244 39.42 3.35 -38.80
CA SER A 244 37.96 3.30 -38.78
C SER A 244 37.47 2.50 -37.60
N TYR A 245 36.34 2.95 -37.06
CA TYR A 245 35.57 2.35 -35.99
C TYR A 245 34.14 2.26 -36.51
N GLN A 246 33.55 1.06 -36.53
CA GLN A 246 32.21 0.87 -37.12
C GLN A 246 31.08 1.46 -36.27
N GLY A 247 31.33 1.74 -35.00
CA GLY A 247 30.28 2.10 -34.08
C GLY A 247 29.83 0.91 -33.24
N LEU A 248 28.81 1.16 -32.43
CA LEU A 248 28.05 0.13 -31.75
C LEU A 248 26.62 0.60 -31.53
N GLN A 249 25.71 -0.36 -31.45
CA GLN A 249 24.32 -0.16 -31.09
C GLN A 249 23.85 -1.31 -30.21
N ILE A 250 23.28 -0.99 -29.04
CA ILE A 250 22.64 -1.95 -28.14
C ILE A 250 21.20 -1.49 -27.93
N SER A 251 20.25 -2.32 -28.37
CA SER A 251 18.83 -2.02 -28.22
C SER A 251 18.31 -2.40 -26.84
N MET A 252 17.60 -1.47 -26.20
CA MET A 252 16.86 -1.72 -24.95
C MET A 252 15.58 -2.55 -25.16
N GLN A 253 15.17 -2.75 -26.41
CA GLN A 253 14.08 -3.67 -26.75
C GLN A 253 14.55 -5.12 -26.65
N SER A 254 15.77 -5.39 -27.13
CA SER A 254 16.37 -6.74 -27.12
C SER A 254 17.11 -7.05 -25.82
N ASN A 255 17.58 -6.02 -25.12
CA ASN A 255 18.25 -6.10 -23.82
C ASN A 255 17.44 -5.26 -22.82
N PRO A 256 16.36 -5.80 -22.24
CA PRO A 256 15.49 -5.01 -21.37
C PRO A 256 16.16 -4.61 -20.06
N VAL A 257 15.60 -3.59 -19.41
CA VAL A 257 15.91 -3.27 -18.02
C VAL A 257 15.08 -4.18 -17.13
N HIS A 258 15.73 -4.90 -16.23
CA HIS A 258 15.10 -5.70 -15.20
C HIS A 258 14.91 -4.85 -13.95
N MET A 259 13.65 -4.66 -13.54
CA MET A 259 13.29 -3.99 -12.31
C MET A 259 12.90 -5.03 -11.26
N THR A 260 13.42 -4.91 -10.04
CA THR A 260 12.96 -5.71 -8.89
C THR A 260 12.54 -4.77 -7.77
N LEU A 261 11.32 -4.96 -7.26
CA LEU A 261 10.82 -4.30 -6.06
C LEU A 261 10.78 -5.33 -4.94
N GLN A 262 11.65 -5.20 -3.94
CA GLN A 262 11.73 -6.10 -2.80
C GLN A 262 12.03 -5.32 -1.52
N LYS A 263 11.39 -5.70 -0.40
CA LYS A 263 11.52 -5.01 0.90
C LYS A 263 11.29 -3.48 0.78
N GLY A 264 10.34 -3.10 -0.08
CA GLY A 264 10.04 -1.69 -0.34
C GLY A 264 11.04 -0.91 -1.18
N GLY A 265 12.09 -1.53 -1.69
CA GLY A 265 13.10 -0.87 -2.53
C GLY A 265 13.08 -1.37 -3.97
N ILE A 266 13.25 -0.45 -4.93
CA ILE A 266 13.33 -0.74 -6.35
C ILE A 266 14.79 -0.78 -6.79
N SER A 267 15.26 -1.90 -7.32
CA SER A 267 16.55 -2.03 -8.00
C SER A 267 16.36 -2.15 -9.51
N LEU A 268 17.35 -1.67 -10.27
CA LEU A 268 17.38 -1.76 -11.72
C LEU A 268 18.65 -2.46 -12.19
N GLU A 269 18.50 -3.41 -13.11
CA GLU A 269 19.61 -4.10 -13.76
C GLU A 269 19.44 -4.05 -15.26
N PHE A 270 20.54 -3.78 -15.98
CA PHE A 270 20.57 -3.91 -17.43
C PHE A 270 21.91 -4.51 -17.84
N GLY A 271 21.88 -5.35 -18.86
CA GLY A 271 23.06 -5.97 -19.44
C GLY A 271 22.86 -6.14 -20.93
N GLY A 272 23.71 -5.50 -21.72
CA GLY A 272 23.75 -5.66 -23.17
C GLY A 272 25.18 -5.82 -23.65
N TYR A 273 25.36 -6.55 -24.75
CA TYR A 273 26.67 -6.70 -25.36
C TYR A 273 26.56 -6.61 -26.88
N THR A 274 27.64 -6.17 -27.51
CA THR A 274 27.74 -6.10 -28.97
C THR A 274 29.20 -6.19 -29.40
N LEU A 275 29.44 -6.56 -30.66
CA LEU A 275 30.76 -6.58 -31.27
C LEU A 275 30.96 -5.28 -32.05
N SER A 276 32.04 -4.57 -31.76
CA SER A 276 32.45 -3.40 -32.52
C SER A 276 33.76 -3.68 -33.23
N GLU A 277 33.75 -3.56 -34.55
CA GLU A 277 34.93 -3.78 -35.38
C GLU A 277 35.69 -2.48 -35.64
N TRP A 278 37.00 -2.61 -35.77
CA TRP A 278 37.90 -1.53 -36.11
C TRP A 278 38.93 -1.97 -37.14
N SER A 279 39.41 -1.00 -37.90
CA SER A 279 40.54 -1.19 -38.81
C SER A 279 41.49 0.00 -38.75
N LYS A 280 42.74 -0.27 -39.08
CA LYS A 280 43.83 0.70 -39.10
C LYS A 280 44.73 0.37 -40.28
N SER A 281 45.00 1.36 -41.11
CA SER A 281 45.88 1.25 -42.28
C SER A 281 46.94 2.34 -42.22
N ILE A 282 48.20 1.98 -42.45
CA ILE A 282 49.34 2.89 -42.42
C ILE A 282 49.67 3.26 -43.86
N THR A 283 49.60 4.53 -44.23
CA THR A 283 49.65 5.02 -45.63
C THR A 283 50.87 4.53 -46.42
N PHE A 284 52.01 4.32 -45.75
CA PHE A 284 53.28 3.94 -46.38
C PHE A 284 53.56 2.42 -46.38
N THR A 285 52.68 1.62 -45.78
CA THR A 285 52.81 0.15 -45.75
C THR A 285 51.51 -0.48 -46.24
N ARG A 286 51.54 -1.55 -47.03
CA ARG A 286 50.31 -2.30 -47.38
C ARG A 286 49.69 -3.06 -46.20
N ASN A 287 50.11 -2.77 -44.97
CA ASN A 287 49.68 -3.46 -43.77
C ASN A 287 48.42 -2.79 -43.20
N SER A 288 47.30 -3.50 -43.26
CA SER A 288 46.09 -3.17 -42.51
C SER A 288 46.04 -4.04 -41.25
N THR A 289 45.96 -3.42 -40.08
CA THR A 289 45.61 -4.11 -38.85
C THR A 289 44.13 -3.94 -38.57
N TYR A 290 43.43 -5.00 -38.22
CA TYR A 290 42.00 -4.97 -37.90
C TYR A 290 41.70 -5.82 -36.68
N GLY A 291 40.50 -5.70 -36.14
CA GLY A 291 40.04 -6.56 -35.05
C GLY A 291 38.65 -6.19 -34.60
N GLY A 292 38.14 -6.96 -33.64
CA GLY A 292 36.88 -6.68 -32.97
C GLY A 292 37.04 -6.46 -31.48
N VAL A 293 36.08 -5.78 -30.89
CA VAL A 293 35.98 -5.55 -29.45
C VAL A 293 34.56 -5.90 -29.03
N TYR A 294 34.44 -6.87 -28.13
CA TYR A 294 33.19 -7.08 -27.41
C TYR A 294 33.04 -5.94 -26.40
N VAL A 295 32.00 -5.15 -26.60
CA VAL A 295 31.61 -4.07 -25.70
C VAL A 295 30.42 -4.57 -24.90
N THR A 296 30.60 -4.67 -23.59
CA THR A 296 29.52 -5.03 -22.66
C THR A 296 29.15 -3.79 -21.86
N ILE A 297 27.86 -3.45 -21.84
CA ILE A 297 27.32 -2.34 -21.07
C ILE A 297 26.43 -2.91 -19.98
N LYS A 298 26.71 -2.52 -18.74
CA LYS A 298 25.99 -2.95 -17.55
C LYS A 298 25.47 -1.77 -16.77
N LEU A 299 24.31 -1.93 -16.14
CA LEU A 299 23.76 -1.03 -15.13
C LEU A 299 23.36 -1.89 -13.93
N HIS A 300 23.73 -1.45 -12.74
CA HIS A 300 23.21 -1.99 -11.49
C HIS A 300 22.92 -0.83 -10.56
N LYS A 301 21.62 -0.50 -10.41
CA LYS A 301 21.15 0.51 -9.47
C LYS A 301 20.68 -0.18 -8.20
N PHE A 302 21.33 0.14 -7.09
CA PHE A 302 20.96 -0.36 -5.78
C PHE A 302 19.53 0.02 -5.40
N PRO A 303 18.88 -0.74 -4.48
CA PRO A 303 17.49 -0.48 -4.09
C PRO A 303 17.25 0.97 -3.68
N VAL A 304 16.37 1.65 -4.41
CA VAL A 304 15.83 2.97 -4.08
C VAL A 304 14.51 2.76 -3.34
N PRO A 305 14.37 3.22 -2.08
CA PRO A 305 13.15 2.98 -1.31
C PRO A 305 11.94 3.67 -1.96
N LEU A 306 10.77 3.01 -1.86
CA LEU A 306 9.48 3.65 -2.01
C LEU A 306 9.32 4.63 -0.84
N SER A 307 9.12 5.90 -1.15
CA SER A 307 8.83 6.92 -0.14
C SER A 307 7.38 6.79 0.30
N LEU A 308 7.17 6.84 1.61
CA LEU A 308 5.88 7.06 2.22
C LEU A 308 5.88 8.49 2.78
N SER A 309 5.07 9.37 2.20
CA SER A 309 4.98 10.77 2.65
C SER A 309 4.12 10.90 3.93
N ALA A 310 4.18 12.07 4.57
CA ALA A 310 3.30 12.40 5.70
C ALA A 310 1.84 12.62 5.28
N ASP A 311 1.60 12.88 3.99
CA ASP A 311 0.28 12.91 3.36
C ASP A 311 -0.15 11.51 2.89
N ASP A 312 0.53 10.49 3.41
CA ASP A 312 0.25 9.10 3.19
C ASP A 312 0.27 8.63 1.72
N VAL A 313 1.14 9.25 0.92
CA VAL A 313 1.32 8.91 -0.49
C VAL A 313 2.50 7.95 -0.63
N ILE A 314 2.30 6.83 -1.32
CA ILE A 314 3.38 5.92 -1.72
C ILE A 314 3.90 6.32 -3.10
N GLY A 315 5.15 6.76 -3.18
CA GLY A 315 5.77 7.20 -4.43
C GLY A 315 7.23 6.80 -4.53
N SER A 316 7.83 7.06 -5.68
CA SER A 316 9.28 7.02 -5.85
C SER A 316 9.68 7.75 -7.12
N HIS A 317 10.89 8.30 -7.11
CA HIS A 317 11.52 8.85 -8.30
C HIS A 317 12.90 8.22 -8.46
N ILE A 318 13.12 7.57 -9.60
CA ILE A 318 14.35 6.85 -9.89
C ILE A 318 14.89 7.38 -11.20
N SER A 319 16.02 8.07 -11.16
CA SER A 319 16.77 8.47 -12.34
C SER A 319 18.05 7.65 -12.43
N VAL A 320 18.43 7.23 -13.64
CA VAL A 320 19.73 6.64 -13.94
C VAL A 320 20.51 7.64 -14.78
N ASP A 321 21.64 8.08 -14.25
CA ASP A 321 22.55 8.94 -15.00
C ASP A 321 23.47 8.12 -15.92
N PRO A 322 23.92 8.70 -17.06
CA PRO A 322 24.92 8.07 -17.93
C PRO A 322 26.20 7.60 -17.22
N SER A 323 26.55 8.22 -16.09
CA SER A 323 27.72 7.85 -15.27
C SER A 323 27.54 6.53 -14.53
N GLU A 324 26.29 6.08 -14.30
CA GLU A 324 25.97 4.83 -13.59
C GLU A 324 26.15 3.58 -14.47
N PHE A 325 26.25 3.76 -15.80
CA PHE A 325 26.58 2.67 -16.70
C PHE A 325 28.06 2.31 -16.64
N THR A 326 28.34 1.00 -16.57
CA THR A 326 29.68 0.43 -16.66
C THR A 326 29.91 -0.12 -18.06
N VAL A 327 31.06 0.21 -18.65
CA VAL A 327 31.48 -0.28 -19.97
C VAL A 327 32.68 -1.20 -19.78
N GLU A 328 32.54 -2.44 -20.17
CA GLU A 328 33.60 -3.45 -20.17
C GLU A 328 34.00 -3.77 -21.61
N LEU A 329 35.31 -3.88 -21.83
CA LEU A 329 35.89 -4.14 -23.14
C LEU A 329 36.66 -5.44 -23.12
N LYS A 330 36.43 -6.27 -24.13
CA LYS A 330 37.18 -7.51 -24.33
C LYS A 330 37.56 -7.63 -25.81
N ALA A 331 38.86 -7.66 -26.09
CA ALA A 331 39.34 -7.88 -27.45
C ALA A 331 38.81 -9.20 -28.01
N GLN A 332 38.37 -9.19 -29.26
CA GLN A 332 38.08 -10.41 -29.99
C GLN A 332 39.39 -11.15 -30.24
N GLY A 333 39.41 -12.44 -29.91
CA GLY A 333 40.57 -13.29 -30.21
C GLY A 333 40.72 -13.45 -31.72
N CYS A 334 41.96 -13.53 -32.19
CA CYS A 334 42.28 -13.87 -33.58
C CYS A 334 42.91 -15.26 -33.64
N SER A 335 42.47 -16.07 -34.60
CA SER A 335 43.14 -17.31 -34.98
C SER A 335 44.53 -17.04 -35.58
N PHE A 336 45.35 -18.08 -35.70
CA PHE A 336 46.71 -17.97 -36.25
C PHE A 336 46.72 -17.36 -37.67
N PHE A 337 45.84 -17.83 -38.57
CA PHE A 337 45.77 -17.34 -39.95
C PHE A 337 45.28 -15.90 -40.03
N GLU A 338 44.31 -15.51 -39.20
CA GLU A 338 43.84 -14.12 -39.14
C GLU A 338 44.93 -13.17 -38.66
N ARG A 339 45.77 -13.59 -37.71
CA ARG A 339 46.93 -12.79 -37.26
C ARG A 339 47.92 -12.54 -38.39
N MET A 340 48.16 -13.54 -39.25
CA MET A 340 48.99 -13.34 -40.44
C MET A 340 48.36 -12.39 -41.44
N GLY A 341 47.02 -12.30 -41.47
CA GLY A 341 46.26 -11.34 -42.29
C GLY A 341 46.15 -9.94 -41.70
N GLY A 342 46.70 -9.68 -40.50
CA GLY A 342 46.64 -8.37 -39.84
C GLY A 342 45.61 -8.27 -38.70
N CYS A 343 44.93 -9.35 -38.32
CA CYS A 343 44.06 -9.35 -37.15
C CYS A 343 44.86 -9.16 -35.85
N SER A 344 44.42 -8.24 -35.01
CA SER A 344 45.02 -7.92 -33.72
C SER A 344 44.16 -8.45 -32.58
N SER A 345 44.78 -9.22 -31.67
CA SER A 345 44.13 -9.70 -30.43
C SER A 345 44.12 -8.66 -29.30
N SER A 346 44.58 -7.44 -29.57
CA SER A 346 44.43 -6.26 -28.72
C SER A 346 43.61 -5.21 -29.45
N TYR A 347 42.86 -4.40 -28.70
CA TYR A 347 42.13 -3.28 -29.29
C TYR A 347 42.91 -1.95 -29.13
N PRO A 348 42.69 -0.96 -30.01
CA PRO A 348 43.40 0.32 -29.94
C PRO A 348 43.05 1.14 -28.70
N ALA A 349 44.02 1.91 -28.19
CA ALA A 349 43.86 2.76 -27.01
C ALA A 349 42.74 3.82 -27.11
N PHE A 350 42.21 4.10 -28.31
CA PHE A 350 41.05 5.00 -28.45
C PHE A 350 39.77 4.40 -27.84
N TYR A 351 39.67 3.07 -27.72
CA TYR A 351 38.57 2.43 -27.01
C TYR A 351 38.63 2.74 -25.50
N ASP A 352 39.81 2.66 -24.88
CA ASP A 352 39.97 2.94 -23.45
C ASP A 352 39.71 4.41 -23.10
N ARG A 353 40.17 5.34 -23.94
CA ARG A 353 40.14 6.78 -23.63
C ARG A 353 38.87 7.49 -24.08
N ASN A 354 38.32 7.11 -25.22
CA ASN A 354 37.31 7.93 -25.91
C ASN A 354 35.98 7.23 -26.12
N LEU A 355 35.87 5.90 -25.93
CA LEU A 355 34.63 5.21 -26.21
C LEU A 355 33.51 5.70 -25.29
N ARG A 356 33.79 5.84 -23.99
CA ARG A 356 32.78 6.27 -23.01
C ARG A 356 32.17 7.63 -23.33
N GLU A 357 32.99 8.58 -23.78
CA GLU A 357 32.54 9.93 -24.18
C GLU A 357 31.71 9.93 -25.48
N ARG A 358 31.82 8.86 -26.27
CA ARG A 358 31.11 8.69 -27.54
C ARG A 358 29.83 7.88 -27.43
N ILE A 359 29.67 7.12 -26.33
CA ILE A 359 28.45 6.39 -26.09
C ILE A 359 27.37 7.37 -25.62
N GLN A 360 26.29 7.42 -26.37
CA GLN A 360 25.05 8.07 -25.99
C GLN A 360 24.24 7.09 -25.16
N PHE A 361 24.20 7.33 -23.85
CA PHE A 361 23.34 6.59 -22.94
C PHE A 361 21.97 7.28 -22.87
N PRO A 362 20.86 6.53 -22.93
CA PRO A 362 19.54 7.07 -22.66
C PRO A 362 19.41 7.37 -21.17
N THR A 363 18.61 8.39 -20.84
CA THR A 363 18.18 8.62 -19.46
C THR A 363 17.06 7.65 -19.14
N ILE A 364 17.24 6.82 -18.11
CA ILE A 364 16.15 6.02 -17.55
C ILE A 364 15.59 6.80 -16.37
N ALA A 365 14.36 7.29 -16.50
CA ALA A 365 13.63 7.96 -15.43
C ALA A 365 12.32 7.21 -15.19
N LEU A 366 12.17 6.63 -14.00
CA LEU A 366 10.94 6.04 -13.51
C LEU A 366 10.29 7.05 -12.57
N HIS A 367 9.12 7.54 -12.95
CA HIS A 367 8.33 8.46 -12.14
C HIS A 367 7.10 7.73 -11.63
N LEU A 368 7.05 7.50 -10.31
CA LEU A 368 5.89 6.96 -9.61
C LEU A 368 5.29 8.11 -8.78
N PRO A 369 4.40 8.93 -9.37
CA PRO A 369 3.95 10.22 -8.84
C PRO A 369 3.18 10.13 -7.52
N GLY A 370 2.81 8.93 -7.09
CA GLY A 370 2.08 8.69 -5.86
C GLY A 370 0.88 7.77 -6.06
N LEU A 371 0.73 6.80 -5.17
CA LEU A 371 -0.52 6.10 -4.91
C LEU A 371 -1.14 6.75 -3.67
N ASP A 372 -2.26 7.42 -3.86
CA ASP A 372 -3.09 7.91 -2.78
C ASP A 372 -4.10 6.82 -2.43
N PHE A 373 -3.94 6.22 -1.26
CA PHE A 373 -4.81 5.17 -0.76
C PHE A 373 -5.71 5.66 0.40
N PHE A 374 -5.71 6.97 0.71
CA PHE A 374 -6.35 7.54 1.90
C PHE A 374 -7.61 8.35 1.65
N ASN A 375 -8.26 8.17 0.50
CA ASN A 375 -9.68 8.54 0.38
C ASN A 375 -10.61 7.78 1.37
N ALA A 376 -10.10 6.76 2.05
CA ALA A 376 -10.67 6.24 3.29
C ALA A 376 -10.31 7.19 4.47
N THR A 377 -11.13 8.20 4.66
CA THR A 377 -11.05 9.12 5.80
C THR A 377 -11.45 8.37 7.07
N ASN A 378 -10.46 7.78 7.74
CA ASN A 378 -10.51 7.39 9.14
C ASN A 378 -11.80 6.76 9.68
N LEU A 379 -11.85 5.42 9.65
CA LEU A 379 -11.82 4.54 10.84
C LEU A 379 -12.67 4.86 12.10
N LEU A 380 -12.49 6.02 12.70
CA LEU A 380 -12.91 6.31 14.07
C LEU A 380 -13.10 7.82 14.28
N ALA A 381 -12.64 8.67 13.35
CA ALA A 381 -12.80 10.12 13.39
C ALA A 381 -12.70 10.75 11.96
N PRO A 382 -13.79 10.72 11.18
CA PRO A 382 -13.86 11.33 9.85
C PRO A 382 -13.13 12.69 9.77
N GLY A 383 -12.20 12.83 8.81
CA GLY A 383 -11.41 14.05 8.61
C GLY A 383 -10.09 14.17 9.38
N HIS A 384 -9.66 13.15 10.13
CA HIS A 384 -8.37 13.13 10.83
C HIS A 384 -7.54 11.88 10.52
N ASN A 385 -6.21 11.96 10.50
CA ASN A 385 -5.35 10.77 10.42
C ASN A 385 -5.16 10.16 11.83
N VAL A 386 -5.74 8.99 12.12
CA VAL A 386 -5.50 8.27 13.41
C VAL A 386 -4.32 7.34 13.34
N ILE A 387 -3.92 6.90 12.16
CA ILE A 387 -2.77 6.02 12.04
C ILE A 387 -1.57 6.91 11.74
N GLY A 388 -0.69 7.07 12.72
CA GLY A 388 0.65 7.59 12.46
C GLY A 388 1.46 6.48 11.79
N LEU A 389 1.57 6.53 10.46
CA LEU A 389 2.36 5.56 9.71
C LEU A 389 3.85 5.68 10.07
N ASP A 390 4.51 4.54 10.21
CA ASP A 390 5.94 4.49 10.49
C ASP A 390 6.73 4.68 9.17
N THR A 391 6.98 5.95 8.84
CA THR A 391 7.78 6.32 7.66
C THR A 391 9.22 5.81 7.72
N SER A 392 9.74 5.48 8.91
CA SER A 392 11.08 4.89 9.05
C SER A 392 11.12 3.43 8.58
N LYS A 393 10.00 2.72 8.66
CA LYS A 393 9.82 1.37 8.10
C LYS A 393 9.45 1.43 6.63
N GLY A 394 8.75 2.48 6.22
CA GLY A 394 8.29 2.66 4.85
C GLY A 394 7.38 1.53 4.39
N VAL A 395 7.37 1.29 3.08
CA VAL A 395 6.60 0.22 2.46
C VAL A 395 7.34 -1.10 2.59
N GLN A 396 6.66 -2.16 2.99
CA GLN A 396 7.19 -3.53 3.01
C GLN A 396 6.51 -4.37 1.93
N THR A 397 7.21 -5.35 1.36
CA THR A 397 6.68 -6.19 0.26
C THR A 397 6.92 -7.70 0.46
N PRO A 398 6.49 -8.32 1.58
CA PRO A 398 6.66 -9.77 1.79
C PRO A 398 5.93 -10.62 0.75
N HIS A 399 4.82 -10.12 0.22
CA HIS A 399 4.13 -10.61 -0.98
C HIS A 399 3.24 -9.46 -1.47
N ASP A 400 2.30 -9.10 -0.61
CA ASP A 400 1.49 -7.88 -0.69
C ASP A 400 2.26 -6.69 -0.12
N PHE A 401 1.75 -5.50 -0.41
CA PHE A 401 2.32 -4.26 0.08
C PHE A 401 1.77 -3.98 1.47
N LEU A 402 2.67 -3.85 2.44
CA LEU A 402 2.36 -3.66 3.84
C LEU A 402 2.91 -2.31 4.28
N VAL A 403 2.05 -1.51 4.89
CA VAL A 403 2.44 -0.31 5.64
C VAL A 403 1.97 -0.49 7.08
N VAL A 404 2.81 -0.11 8.04
CA VAL A 404 2.54 -0.26 9.48
C VAL A 404 2.54 1.08 10.17
N GLY A 405 1.83 1.17 11.29
CA GLY A 405 1.75 2.40 12.07
C GLY A 405 1.15 2.17 13.44
N ASN A 406 0.99 3.28 14.16
CA ASN A 406 0.40 3.26 15.50
C ASN A 406 -0.76 4.25 15.58
N PHE A 407 -1.76 3.93 16.39
CA PHE A 407 -2.84 4.85 16.68
C PHE A 407 -2.27 6.08 17.39
N THR A 408 -2.51 7.27 16.84
CA THR A 408 -2.24 8.53 17.54
C THR A 408 -3.13 8.60 18.77
N SER A 409 -2.52 8.77 19.94
CA SER A 409 -3.21 8.66 21.23
C SER A 409 -4.49 9.50 21.31
N LEU A 410 -5.51 9.00 22.02
CA LEU A 410 -6.76 9.73 22.33
C LEU A 410 -6.51 11.13 22.95
N GLY A 411 -5.38 11.34 23.64
CA GLY A 411 -4.97 12.63 24.17
C GLY A 411 -4.64 13.67 23.09
N GLN A 412 -4.17 13.25 21.93
CA GLN A 412 -3.92 14.12 20.77
C GLN A 412 -5.22 14.40 20.00
N LEU A 413 -6.09 13.40 19.82
CA LEU A 413 -7.41 13.59 19.22
C LEU A 413 -8.29 14.56 20.03
N ARG A 414 -8.26 14.49 21.36
CA ARG A 414 -8.96 15.43 22.25
C ARG A 414 -8.43 16.87 22.11
N LYS A 415 -7.12 17.05 21.92
CA LYS A 415 -6.51 18.37 21.69
C LYS A 415 -6.88 18.96 20.32
N LEU A 416 -6.94 18.14 19.28
CA LEU A 416 -7.39 18.55 17.94
C LEU A 416 -8.86 18.99 17.95
N ARG A 417 -9.73 18.26 18.67
CA ARG A 417 -11.15 18.60 18.80
C ARG A 417 -11.41 19.89 19.59
N ALA A 418 -10.53 20.24 20.53
CA ALA A 418 -10.59 21.49 21.29
C ALA A 418 -10.13 22.72 20.47
N GLY A 419 -9.46 22.51 19.31
CA GLY A 419 -8.97 23.57 18.43
C GLY A 419 -9.86 23.88 17.22
N SER A 420 -10.90 23.08 16.95
CA SER A 420 -11.83 23.32 15.83
C SER A 420 -12.92 24.33 16.23
N PRO A 421 -13.21 25.37 15.41
CA PRO A 421 -14.32 26.29 15.67
C PRO A 421 -15.63 25.52 15.78
N LYS A 422 -16.44 25.88 16.78
CA LYS A 422 -17.78 25.33 17.03
C LYS A 422 -18.76 25.80 15.96
N ASP A 423 -18.71 25.25 14.75
CA ASP A 423 -19.77 25.41 13.76
C ASP A 423 -20.39 24.05 13.46
N HIS A 424 -21.31 23.63 14.34
CA HIS A 424 -22.55 22.96 13.98
C HIS A 424 -23.43 22.89 15.24
N ARG A 425 -24.30 23.90 15.38
CA ARG A 425 -25.47 23.81 16.24
C ARG A 425 -26.45 22.85 15.57
N LEU A 426 -26.53 21.61 16.05
CA LEU A 426 -27.75 20.82 15.90
C LEU A 426 -28.79 21.43 16.84
N ALA A 427 -29.98 21.70 16.30
CA ALA A 427 -31.08 22.35 16.97
C ALA A 427 -31.51 21.56 18.22
N GLU A 428 -31.47 22.22 19.37
CA GLU A 428 -32.16 21.76 20.57
C GLU A 428 -33.67 21.85 20.33
N HIS A 429 -34.33 20.70 20.27
CA HIS A 429 -35.79 20.63 20.44
C HIS A 429 -36.09 20.71 21.95
N PRO A 430 -36.90 21.68 22.42
CA PRO A 430 -37.27 21.77 23.81
C PRO A 430 -38.56 21.00 24.03
N ASP A 431 -38.48 19.82 24.63
CA ASP A 431 -39.61 19.28 25.37
C ASP A 431 -39.07 18.60 26.63
N GLY A 432 -39.20 19.32 27.74
CA GLY A 432 -39.09 18.71 29.05
C GLY A 432 -40.37 17.94 29.35
N ILE A 433 -40.26 16.81 30.04
CA ILE A 433 -41.29 16.28 30.93
C ILE A 433 -40.60 15.42 32.01
N ARG A 434 -41.22 15.44 33.18
CA ARG A 434 -40.89 14.80 34.46
C ARG A 434 -40.87 13.29 34.42
#